data_AF-A0A1C5T2R9-F1
#
_entry.id   AF-A0A1C5T2R9-F1
#
_cell.length_a   1.000
_cell.length_b   1.000
_cell.length_c   1.000
_cell.angle_alpha   90.00
_cell.angle_beta   90.00
_cell.angle_gamma   90.00
#
_symmetry.space_group_name_H-M   'P 1'
#
loop_
_entity.id
_entity.type
_entity.pdbx_description
1 polymer ?
#
loop_
_entity_poly.entity_id
_entity_poly.type
_entity_poly.pdbx_seq_one_letter_code
_entity_poly.pdbx_strand_id
1 'polypeptide(L)'
;MTKDVLVSISGLHTDVMQEAEEENEAIEVVNPANYYFRNGKHYIVYDEPVEGVSGTIKNKLKITEDQVVEIMKSGVSNAHMIFEKNKKNQTYYSTPYGQMLVGVNTKEMKVDIKENRIDILIDYELHVNHEAVADSRIKMNIISKSDYRANIAGATEI
;
A
#
# COMPACT_ATOMS: atom_id res chain seq x y z
N MET A 1 4.37 11.10 15.33
CA MET A 1 4.48 9.67 14.97
C MET A 1 5.92 9.21 15.15
N THR A 2 6.13 7.99 15.67
CA THR A 2 7.47 7.45 15.96
C THR A 2 8.06 6.74 14.72
N LYS A 3 9.38 6.47 14.76
CA LYS A 3 10.09 5.79 13.67
C LYS A 3 9.58 4.37 13.43
N ASP A 4 9.24 3.64 14.49
CA ASP A 4 8.82 2.25 14.37
C ASP A 4 7.29 2.15 14.35
N VAL A 5 6.77 1.72 13.21
CA VAL A 5 5.33 1.62 12.95
C VAL A 5 4.97 0.21 12.48
N LEU A 6 3.68 -0.10 12.48
CA LEU A 6 3.09 -1.19 11.74
C LEU A 6 2.29 -0.61 10.59
N VAL A 7 2.42 -1.20 9.41
CA VAL A 7 1.61 -0.88 8.24
C VAL A 7 0.71 -2.06 7.93
N SER A 8 -0.58 -1.79 7.79
CA SER A 8 -1.59 -2.71 7.29
C SER A 8 -2.03 -2.22 5.91
N ILE A 9 -2.10 -3.12 4.94
CA ILE A 9 -2.61 -2.85 3.59
C ILE A 9 -3.57 -3.98 3.20
N SER A 10 -4.75 -3.62 2.69
CA SER A 10 -5.70 -4.56 2.08
C SER A 10 -6.24 -4.02 0.75
N GLY A 11 -6.61 -4.94 -0.14
CA GLY A 11 -7.19 -4.63 -1.47
C GLY A 11 -6.21 -4.12 -2.52
N LEU A 12 -4.90 -4.25 -2.26
CA LEU A 12 -3.85 -3.97 -3.24
C LEU A 12 -3.60 -5.23 -4.10
N HIS A 13 -4.30 -5.34 -5.23
CA HIS A 13 -4.23 -6.49 -6.15
C HIS A 13 -2.99 -6.41 -7.09
N THR A 14 -1.78 -6.28 -6.55
CA THR A 14 -0.55 -6.26 -7.38
C THR A 14 0.12 -7.61 -7.55
N ASP A 15 -0.28 -8.62 -6.78
CA ASP A 15 0.24 -9.98 -6.93
C ASP A 15 -0.59 -10.75 -7.94
N VAL A 16 -0.47 -10.37 -9.22
CA VAL A 16 -1.00 -11.11 -10.38
C VAL A 16 -0.35 -12.51 -10.52
N MET A 17 0.51 -12.92 -9.58
CA MET A 17 1.25 -14.19 -9.55
C MET A 17 0.89 -15.09 -8.36
N GLN A 18 0.03 -14.64 -7.43
CA GLN A 18 -0.64 -15.60 -6.54
C GLN A 18 -1.95 -16.01 -7.20
N GLU A 19 -1.88 -17.12 -7.94
CA GLU A 19 -3.06 -17.96 -8.14
C GLU A 19 -3.54 -18.40 -6.75
N ALA A 20 -4.50 -17.67 -6.20
CA ALA A 20 -5.39 -18.17 -5.18
C ALA A 20 -6.79 -17.77 -5.62
N GLU A 21 -7.42 -18.71 -6.32
CA GLU A 21 -8.85 -18.93 -6.24
C GLU A 21 -9.27 -18.76 -4.78
N GLU A 22 -9.92 -17.64 -4.46
CA GLU A 22 -11.03 -17.54 -3.51
C GLU A 22 -11.46 -16.08 -3.41
N GLU A 23 -12.62 -15.80 -4.00
CA GLU A 23 -13.42 -14.65 -3.62
C GLU A 23 -13.60 -14.64 -2.09
N ASN A 24 -13.35 -13.50 -1.44
CA ASN A 24 -14.00 -13.02 -0.21
C ASN A 24 -13.22 -12.81 1.11
N GLU A 25 -11.89 -12.83 1.19
CA GLU A 25 -11.23 -12.14 2.31
C GLU A 25 -9.99 -11.38 1.83
N ALA A 26 -10.08 -10.05 1.81
CA ALA A 26 -8.92 -9.20 1.54
C ALA A 26 -7.91 -9.43 2.67
N ILE A 27 -6.90 -10.28 2.42
CA ILE A 27 -5.83 -10.58 3.38
C ILE A 27 -5.23 -9.25 3.84
N GLU A 28 -5.45 -8.92 5.10
CA GLU A 28 -4.88 -7.73 5.73
C GLU A 28 -3.46 -8.08 6.19
N VAL A 29 -2.46 -7.62 5.43
CA VAL A 29 -1.07 -7.91 5.77
C VAL A 29 -0.53 -6.82 6.68
N VAL A 30 -0.19 -7.18 7.92
CA VAL A 30 0.45 -6.28 8.90
C VAL A 30 1.96 -6.48 8.88
N ASN A 31 2.69 -5.49 8.38
CA ASN A 31 4.15 -5.51 8.29
C ASN A 31 4.80 -4.50 9.27
N PRO A 32 5.88 -4.87 9.95
CA PRO A 32 6.74 -3.90 10.62
C PRO A 32 7.38 -2.97 9.59
N ALA A 33 7.30 -1.66 9.85
CA ALA A 33 7.83 -0.65 8.93
C ALA A 33 8.57 0.47 9.67
N ASN A 34 9.35 1.23 8.91
CA ASN A 34 9.99 2.44 9.37
C ASN A 34 9.30 3.68 8.78
N TYR A 35 8.85 4.55 9.67
CA TYR A 35 8.31 5.86 9.35
C TYR A 35 9.38 6.95 9.47
N TYR A 36 9.34 7.93 8.57
CA TYR A 36 9.99 9.22 8.76
C TYR A 36 9.26 10.33 8.02
N PHE A 37 9.36 11.54 8.56
CA PHE A 37 8.86 12.77 7.92
C PHE A 37 10.04 13.57 7.36
N ARG A 38 9.99 13.93 6.08
CA ARG A 38 11.05 14.69 5.43
C ARG A 38 10.49 15.55 4.32
N ASN A 39 10.85 16.84 4.28
CA ASN A 39 10.45 17.78 3.21
C ASN A 39 8.93 17.83 2.98
N GLY A 40 8.13 17.94 4.05
CA GLY A 40 6.66 18.02 3.94
C GLY A 40 5.99 16.71 3.50
N LYS A 41 6.67 15.57 3.65
CA LYS A 41 6.20 14.27 3.14
C LYS A 41 6.38 13.18 4.18
N HIS A 42 5.36 12.34 4.30
CA HIS A 42 5.40 11.13 5.11
C HIS A 42 5.97 9.99 4.27
N TYR A 43 6.89 9.23 4.85
CA TYR A 43 7.47 8.06 4.24
C TYR A 43 7.32 6.86 5.15
N ILE A 44 6.88 5.74 4.59
CA ILE A 44 6.81 4.44 5.26
C ILE A 44 7.55 3.45 4.38
N VAL A 45 8.54 2.79 4.95
CA VAL A 45 9.41 1.83 4.24
C VAL A 45 9.38 0.50 4.96
N TYR A 46 9.17 -0.57 4.21
CA TYR A 46 9.16 -1.94 4.73
C TYR A 46 9.57 -2.93 3.64
N ASP A 47 10.05 -4.08 4.05
CA ASP A 47 10.46 -5.14 3.14
C ASP A 47 9.47 -6.31 3.25
N GLU A 48 9.01 -6.81 2.10
CA GLU A 48 8.17 -8.02 2.00
C GLU A 48 9.05 -9.18 1.53
N PRO A 49 9.18 -10.27 2.31
CA PRO A 49 9.80 -11.50 1.81
C PRO A 49 8.87 -12.17 0.80
N VAL A 50 9.44 -12.79 -0.24
CA VAL A 50 8.69 -13.55 -1.23
C VAL A 50 8.96 -15.03 -0.99
N GLU A 51 7.91 -15.80 -0.70
CA GLU A 51 8.05 -17.25 -0.52
C GLU A 51 8.54 -17.92 -1.81
N GLY A 52 9.47 -18.87 -1.67
CA GLY A 52 10.00 -19.63 -2.81
C GLY A 52 10.97 -18.87 -3.73
N VAL A 53 11.21 -17.57 -3.52
CA VAL A 53 12.14 -16.77 -4.33
C VAL A 53 13.23 -16.16 -3.45
N SER A 54 14.49 -16.27 -3.88
CA SER A 54 15.60 -15.56 -3.24
C SER A 54 15.50 -14.07 -3.56
N GLY A 55 15.01 -13.28 -2.61
CA GLY A 55 14.93 -11.83 -2.72
C GLY A 55 13.88 -11.22 -1.79
N THR A 56 13.85 -9.89 -1.76
CA THR A 56 12.83 -9.12 -1.04
C THR A 56 12.23 -8.08 -1.96
N ILE A 57 10.96 -7.73 -1.72
CA ILE A 57 10.32 -6.57 -2.33
C ILE A 57 10.43 -5.42 -1.33
N LYS A 58 11.13 -4.38 -1.73
CA LYS A 58 11.23 -3.13 -0.96
C LYS A 58 10.02 -2.28 -1.27
N ASN A 59 9.21 -2.02 -0.26
CA ASN A 59 8.02 -1.20 -0.36
C ASN A 59 8.30 0.19 0.22
N LYS A 60 7.90 1.22 -0.52
CA LYS A 60 7.93 2.60 -0.05
C LYS A 60 6.58 3.25 -0.34
N LEU A 61 5.86 3.57 0.73
CA LEU A 61 4.70 4.44 0.69
C LEU A 61 5.14 5.87 0.96
N LYS A 62 4.67 6.79 0.13
CA LYS A 62 4.93 8.23 0.26
C LYS A 62 3.59 8.97 0.19
N ILE A 63 3.39 9.87 1.14
CA ILE A 63 2.17 10.68 1.23
C ILE A 63 2.60 12.14 1.24
N THR A 64 2.06 12.92 0.32
CA THR A 64 2.32 14.36 0.22
C THR A 64 1.25 15.17 0.95
N GLU A 65 1.58 16.42 1.29
CA GLU A 65 0.61 17.39 1.83
C GLU A 65 -0.57 17.65 0.88
N ASP A 66 -0.35 17.56 -0.43
CA ASP A 66 -1.38 17.67 -1.47
C ASP A 66 -2.27 16.40 -1.58
N GLN A 67 -2.23 15.54 -0.57
CA GLN A 67 -2.94 14.26 -0.49
C GLN A 67 -2.59 13.27 -1.61
N VAL A 68 -1.45 13.40 -2.29
CA VAL A 68 -1.00 12.38 -3.26
C VAL A 68 -0.39 11.21 -2.51
N VAL A 69 -0.81 10.01 -2.88
CA VAL A 69 -0.29 8.75 -2.30
C VAL A 69 0.47 7.99 -3.37
N GLU A 70 1.74 7.70 -3.12
CA GLU A 70 2.59 6.92 -4.02
C GLU A 70 3.00 5.61 -3.34
N ILE A 71 2.82 4.50 -4.06
CA ILE A 71 3.30 3.18 -3.66
C ILE A 71 4.38 2.77 -4.64
N MET A 72 5.60 2.62 -4.15
CA MET A 72 6.75 2.15 -4.92
C MET A 72 7.17 0.78 -4.42
N LYS A 73 7.26 -0.20 -5.33
CA LYS A 73 7.86 -1.52 -5.10
C LYS A 73 9.16 -1.62 -5.90
N SER A 74 10.21 -2.17 -5.30
CA SER A 74 11.45 -2.48 -6.03
C SER A 74 12.10 -3.77 -5.55
N GLY A 75 12.94 -4.37 -6.41
CA GLY A 75 13.59 -5.66 -6.14
C GLY A 75 13.10 -6.72 -7.11
N VAL A 76 12.55 -7.81 -6.57
CA VAL A 76 12.02 -8.95 -7.36
C VAL A 76 10.85 -8.52 -8.27
N SER A 77 10.08 -7.53 -7.84
CA SER A 77 9.06 -6.84 -8.64
C SER A 77 9.29 -5.33 -8.55
N ASN A 78 9.00 -4.61 -9.64
CA ASN A 78 9.14 -3.16 -9.70
C ASN A 78 7.85 -2.49 -10.16
N ALA A 79 7.37 -1.53 -9.37
CA ALA A 79 6.15 -0.77 -9.63
C ALA A 79 6.21 0.63 -9.02
N HIS A 80 5.53 1.59 -9.64
CA HIS A 80 5.32 2.92 -9.06
C HIS A 80 3.89 3.38 -9.33
N MET A 81 3.01 3.15 -8.38
CA MET A 81 1.61 3.59 -8.45
C MET A 81 1.46 4.95 -7.81
N ILE A 82 0.71 5.84 -8.46
CA ILE A 82 0.42 7.19 -7.99
C ILE A 82 -1.10 7.35 -7.94
N PHE A 83 -1.62 7.60 -6.74
CA PHE A 83 -3.03 7.83 -6.50
C PHE A 83 -3.25 9.31 -6.19
N GLU A 84 -4.10 9.93 -7.00
CA GLU A 84 -4.45 11.33 -6.87
C GLU A 84 -5.92 11.50 -7.26
N LYS A 85 -6.72 12.10 -6.37
CA LYS A 85 -8.17 12.18 -6.53
C LYS A 85 -8.54 12.81 -7.89
N ASN A 86 -9.46 12.16 -8.61
CA ASN A 86 -9.93 12.57 -9.93
C ASN A 86 -8.86 12.60 -11.03
N LYS A 87 -7.73 11.90 -10.85
CA LYS A 87 -6.71 11.75 -11.89
C LYS A 87 -6.49 10.31 -12.29
N LYS A 88 -6.08 10.16 -13.56
CA LYS A 88 -5.58 8.92 -14.13
C LYS A 88 -4.07 8.96 -14.14
N ASN A 89 -3.43 7.96 -13.56
CA ASN A 89 -1.99 7.77 -13.61
C ASN A 89 -1.71 6.41 -14.26
N GLN A 90 -0.65 6.32 -15.06
CA GLN A 90 -0.22 5.08 -15.69
C GLN A 90 1.24 4.80 -15.34
N THR A 91 1.56 3.54 -15.12
CA THR A 91 2.92 3.05 -14.84
C THR A 91 3.14 1.72 -15.56
N TYR A 92 4.40 1.41 -15.82
CA TYR A 92 4.79 0.05 -16.18
C TYR A 92 5.01 -0.78 -14.92
N TYR A 93 4.39 -1.95 -14.86
CA TYR A 93 4.63 -2.98 -13.86
C TYR A 93 5.54 -4.04 -14.50
N SER A 94 6.73 -4.24 -13.94
CA SER A 94 7.67 -5.24 -14.47
C SER A 94 7.49 -6.56 -13.75
N THR A 95 7.07 -7.60 -14.48
CA THR A 95 7.04 -8.99 -14.02
C THR A 95 8.17 -9.79 -14.68
N PRO A 96 8.49 -10.99 -14.18
CA PRO A 96 9.42 -11.91 -14.86
C PRO A 96 9.01 -12.28 -16.29
N TYR A 97 7.73 -12.12 -16.64
CA TYR A 97 7.18 -12.46 -17.97
C TYR A 97 7.11 -11.27 -18.93
N GLY A 98 7.43 -10.05 -18.48
CA GLY A 98 7.43 -8.85 -19.31
C GLY A 98 6.94 -7.61 -18.58
N GLN A 99 6.84 -6.51 -19.32
CA GLN A 99 6.30 -5.26 -18.81
C GLN A 99 4.81 -5.16 -19.14
N MET A 100 4.00 -4.81 -18.14
CA MET A 100 2.57 -4.59 -18.28
C MET A 100 2.26 -3.11 -18.05
N LEU A 101 1.46 -2.49 -18.92
CA LEU A 101 0.98 -1.13 -18.69
C LEU A 101 -0.20 -1.18 -17.73
N VAL A 102 -0.04 -0.57 -16.57
CA VAL A 102 -1.06 -0.49 -15.52
C VAL A 102 -1.50 0.96 -15.37
N GLY A 103 -2.81 1.20 -15.47
CA GLY A 103 -3.44 2.48 -15.20
C GLY A 103 -4.27 2.42 -13.92
N VAL A 104 -4.22 3.48 -13.12
CA VAL A 104 -5.11 3.68 -11.99
C VAL A 104 -5.90 4.96 -12.19
N ASN A 105 -7.22 4.87 -12.09
CA ASN A 105 -8.13 5.99 -12.14
C ASN A 105 -8.75 6.17 -10.74
N THR A 106 -8.22 7.12 -9.96
CA THR A 106 -8.65 7.31 -8.56
C THR A 106 -9.97 8.07 -8.51
N LYS A 107 -11.04 7.37 -8.13
CA LYS A 107 -12.41 7.90 -8.00
C LYS A 107 -12.57 8.73 -6.74
N GLU A 108 -12.16 8.17 -5.60
CA GLU A 108 -12.24 8.84 -4.30
C GLU A 108 -11.00 8.49 -3.49
N MET A 109 -10.55 9.44 -2.67
CA MET A 109 -9.43 9.22 -1.77
C MET A 109 -9.60 10.03 -0.49
N LYS A 110 -9.32 9.39 0.64
CA LYS A 110 -9.32 10.02 1.97
C LYS A 110 -8.01 9.67 2.67
N VAL A 111 -7.35 10.70 3.18
CA VAL A 111 -6.12 10.57 3.96
C VAL A 111 -6.34 11.31 5.28
N ASP A 112 -6.32 10.59 6.39
CA ASP A 112 -6.45 11.14 7.75
C ASP A 112 -5.13 10.93 8.49
N ILE A 113 -4.43 12.04 8.76
CA ILE A 113 -3.12 12.04 9.42
C ILE A 113 -3.30 12.54 10.85
N LYS A 114 -3.01 11.68 11.81
CA LYS A 114 -3.03 11.97 13.25
C LYS A 114 -1.62 11.83 13.82
N GLU A 115 -1.48 12.18 15.10
CA GLU A 115 -0.18 12.17 15.76
C GLU A 115 0.54 10.82 15.67
N ASN A 116 -0.16 9.71 15.91
CA ASN A 116 0.42 8.35 15.93
C ASN A 116 -0.24 7.37 14.97
N ARG A 117 -1.08 7.87 14.06
CA ARG A 117 -1.86 7.05 13.14
C ARG A 117 -2.04 7.76 11.80
N ILE A 118 -1.99 7.00 10.71
CA ILE A 118 -2.38 7.47 9.38
C ILE A 118 -3.37 6.46 8.81
N ASP A 119 -4.54 6.94 8.41
CA ASP A 119 -5.55 6.12 7.74
C ASP A 119 -5.73 6.60 6.30
N ILE A 120 -5.69 5.66 5.36
CA ILE A 120 -5.86 5.95 3.94
C ILE A 120 -6.92 5.02 3.37
N LEU A 121 -7.85 5.60 2.62
CA LEU A 121 -8.84 4.90 1.83
C LEU A 121 -8.77 5.41 0.40
N ILE A 122 -8.62 4.50 -0.57
CA ILE A 122 -8.52 4.83 -2.00
C ILE A 122 -9.49 3.95 -2.76
N ASP A 123 -10.43 4.57 -3.47
CA ASP A 123 -11.31 3.92 -4.44
C ASP A 123 -10.78 4.23 -5.84
N TYR A 124 -10.49 3.20 -6.62
CA TYR A 124 -9.91 3.35 -7.94
C TYR A 124 -10.38 2.27 -8.91
N GLU A 125 -10.30 2.60 -10.18
CA GLU A 125 -10.49 1.66 -11.28
C GLU A 125 -9.13 1.30 -11.86
N LEU A 126 -8.87 0.00 -11.95
CA LEU A 126 -7.63 -0.59 -12.46
C LEU A 126 -7.79 -0.84 -13.96
N HIS A 127 -6.81 -0.38 -14.72
CA HIS A 127 -6.69 -0.59 -16.15
C HIS A 127 -5.43 -1.41 -16.43
N VAL A 128 -5.55 -2.43 -17.27
CA VAL A 128 -4.40 -3.18 -17.78
C VAL A 128 -4.44 -3.09 -19.30
N ASN A 129 -3.34 -2.65 -19.91
CA ASN A 129 -3.23 -2.47 -21.36
C ASN A 129 -4.39 -1.67 -21.99
N HIS A 130 -4.89 -0.64 -21.27
CA HIS A 130 -6.00 0.26 -21.63
C HIS A 130 -7.42 -0.31 -21.45
N GLU A 131 -7.57 -1.53 -20.96
CA GLU A 131 -8.86 -2.11 -20.62
C GLU A 131 -9.11 -2.00 -19.12
N ALA A 132 -10.32 -1.57 -18.73
CA ALA A 132 -10.74 -1.58 -17.34
C ALA A 132 -10.93 -3.04 -16.90
N VAL A 133 -10.16 -3.48 -15.91
CA VAL A 133 -10.17 -4.87 -15.44
C VAL A 133 -10.81 -5.05 -14.08
N ALA A 134 -10.83 -4.00 -13.24
CA ALA A 134 -11.43 -4.08 -11.91
C ALA A 134 -11.78 -2.71 -11.33
N ASP A 135 -12.83 -2.68 -10.51
CA ASP A 135 -13.04 -1.67 -9.49
C ASP A 135 -12.43 -2.17 -8.18
N SER A 136 -11.59 -1.37 -7.55
CA SER A 136 -10.81 -1.79 -6.40
C SER A 136 -10.76 -0.71 -5.32
N ARG A 137 -10.56 -1.17 -4.09
CA ARG A 137 -10.45 -0.31 -2.91
C ARG A 137 -9.22 -0.71 -2.12
N ILE A 138 -8.32 0.24 -1.90
CA ILE A 138 -7.20 0.07 -0.97
C ILE A 138 -7.59 0.68 0.36
N LYS A 139 -7.37 -0.07 1.44
CA LYS A 139 -7.36 0.45 2.81
C LYS A 139 -5.96 0.29 3.36
N MET A 140 -5.41 1.37 3.92
CA MET A 140 -4.15 1.33 4.64
C MET A 140 -4.29 1.94 6.02
N ASN A 141 -3.67 1.28 6.99
CA ASN A 141 -3.50 1.81 8.33
C ASN A 141 -2.03 1.79 8.70
N ILE A 142 -1.52 2.92 9.17
CA ILE A 142 -0.17 3.03 9.72
C ILE A 142 -0.31 3.47 11.17
N ILE A 143 0.22 2.69 12.10
CA ILE A 143 0.12 2.95 13.54
C ILE A 143 1.49 2.80 14.21
N SER A 144 1.81 3.66 15.18
CA SER A 144 3.02 3.49 15.99
C SER A 144 3.01 2.14 16.72
N LYS A 145 4.17 1.50 16.85
CA LYS A 145 4.26 0.23 17.61
C LYS A 145 3.86 0.38 19.08
N SER A 146 4.07 1.55 19.68
CA SER A 146 3.66 1.85 21.06
C SER A 146 2.15 1.80 21.21
N ASP A 147 1.42 2.47 20.31
CA ASP A 147 -0.03 2.63 20.42
C ASP A 147 -0.74 1.33 20.05
N TYR A 148 -0.20 0.59 19.07
CA TYR A 148 -0.67 -0.76 18.76
C TYR A 148 -0.60 -1.69 19.99
N ARG A 149 0.51 -1.66 20.72
CA ARG A 149 0.67 -2.46 21.96
C ARG A 149 -0.30 -2.03 23.05
N ALA A 150 -0.51 -0.72 23.24
CA ALA A 150 -1.47 -0.21 24.22
C ALA A 150 -2.90 -0.68 23.90
N ASN A 151 -3.29 -0.69 22.63
CA ASN A 151 -4.62 -1.15 22.18
C ASN A 151 -4.84 -2.65 22.46
N ILE A 152 -3.83 -3.50 22.27
CA ILE A 152 -3.94 -4.94 22.57
C ILE A 152 -3.98 -5.18 24.08
N ALA A 153 -3.14 -4.48 24.84
CA ALA A 153 -3.09 -4.61 26.30
C ALA A 153 -4.44 -4.26 26.95
N GLY A 154 -5.10 -3.18 26.50
CA GLY A 154 -6.43 -2.79 26.98
C GLY A 154 -7.57 -3.74 26.56
N ALA A 155 -7.39 -4.55 25.51
CA ALA A 155 -8.38 -5.54 25.07
C ALA A 155 -8.32 -6.87 25.85
N THR A 156 -7.28 -7.08 26.66
CA THR A 156 -7.08 -8.32 27.43
C THR A 156 -7.59 -8.20 28.88
N GLU A 157 -8.05 -7.01 29.30
CA GLU A 157 -8.58 -6.74 30.64
C GLU A 157 -10.12 -6.81 30.75
N ILE A 158 -10.80 -7.52 29.84
CA ILE A 158 -12.27 -7.71 29.86
C ILE A 158 -12.64 -9.19 30.01
#